data_AF-A0A7M7GPP3-F1
#
_entry.id   AF-A0A7M7GPP3-F1
#
_cell.length_a   1.000
_cell.length_b   1.000
_cell.length_c   1.000
_cell.angle_alpha   90.00
_cell.angle_beta   90.00
_cell.angle_gamma   90.00
#
_symmetry.space_group_name_H-M   'P 1'
#
loop_
_entity.id
_entity.type
_entity.pdbx_description
1 polymer ?
#
loop_
_entity_poly.entity_id
_entity_poly.type
_entity_poly.pdbx_seq_one_letter_code
_entity_poly.pdbx_strand_id
1 'polypeptide(L)'
;MASSGSHNGDAETESDKFEGSKIDRHGFLQDSNCSSDSLNKQGLPPEVMLRRERKWIQMLNNWSYFMNTNYRKVRERCRKGIPPSVRLRAWLNLCGGQLLMDTNPNLFEELVERSGDPKYIDDIKKDLHRQFPHHIMFIGEAPGQEELFKVLKAYSILNSKVGYCQAQAPIAAFLLMHMPAVQAFWCLVAICDKYLIGYYSQGMETLLRDGDILFALLKRVSPIAYKHLKKQKMEPILYMTEWFLCVYTRTLPWESILRIWDMFLCEGVKIIFKVGLVLLKGSLGRTSLTKHCPTVYETLQVLRNPPQHIMEEEALVHQIRKLNITEEDFEYEHQRQVMLKRKTTEQTSFSTVNRTD
;
A
#
# COMPACT_ATOMS: atom_id res chain seq x y z
N MET A 1 17.66 23.50 61.64
CA MET A 1 18.11 23.40 60.23
C MET A 1 17.93 21.95 59.78
N ALA A 2 16.87 21.67 59.02
CA ALA A 2 16.77 20.44 58.23
C ALA A 2 15.79 20.72 57.09
N SER A 3 16.23 20.36 55.89
CA SER A 3 15.79 20.79 54.57
C SER A 3 14.44 20.19 54.17
N SER A 4 13.54 21.04 53.66
CA SER A 4 12.39 20.64 52.84
C SER A 4 12.81 20.63 51.37
N GLY A 5 13.14 19.45 50.85
CA GLY A 5 13.40 19.20 49.44
C GLY A 5 12.20 18.50 48.80
N SER A 6 11.36 19.27 48.10
CA SER A 6 10.35 18.75 47.18
C SER A 6 11.04 18.27 45.90
N HIS A 7 11.06 16.96 45.65
CA HIS A 7 11.37 16.40 44.33
C HIS A 7 10.03 16.20 43.60
N ASN A 8 9.62 17.19 42.80
CA ASN A 8 8.74 16.93 41.67
C ASN A 8 9.63 16.46 40.53
N GLY A 9 9.55 15.18 40.18
CA GLY A 9 10.03 14.68 38.92
C GLY A 9 8.97 14.99 37.88
N ASP A 10 9.16 16.05 37.10
CA ASP A 10 8.37 16.31 35.92
C ASP A 10 8.67 15.19 34.91
N ALA A 11 7.63 14.43 34.56
CA ALA A 11 7.69 13.47 33.49
C ALA A 11 7.73 14.24 32.16
N GLU A 12 8.89 14.32 31.54
CA GLU A 12 9.04 14.81 30.16
C GLU A 12 8.07 14.04 29.24
N THR A 13 7.03 14.71 28.76
CA THR A 13 6.13 14.17 27.75
C THR A 13 6.90 13.95 26.46
N GLU A 14 6.65 12.85 25.74
CA GLU A 14 7.29 12.57 24.43
C GLU A 14 7.09 13.69 23.39
N SER A 15 6.15 14.61 23.63
CA SER A 15 5.99 15.86 22.86
C SER A 15 7.23 16.75 22.89
N ASP A 16 7.97 16.77 24.00
CA ASP A 16 9.10 17.71 24.21
C ASP A 16 10.37 17.23 23.50
N LYS A 17 10.43 15.96 23.09
CA LYS A 17 11.53 15.40 22.27
C LYS A 17 11.55 15.90 20.83
N PHE A 18 10.50 16.59 20.37
CA PHE A 18 10.37 17.06 18.99
C PHE A 18 10.51 18.58 18.83
N GLU A 19 10.75 19.33 19.91
CA GLU A 19 11.08 20.76 19.84
C GLU A 19 12.41 20.97 19.09
N GLY A 20 12.30 21.32 17.80
CA GLY A 20 13.43 21.58 16.91
C GLY A 20 13.51 20.72 15.66
N SER A 21 12.65 19.69 15.52
CA SER A 21 12.59 18.87 14.30
C SER A 21 11.88 19.61 13.17
N LYS A 22 12.51 19.67 11.99
CA LYS A 22 11.88 20.28 10.81
C LYS A 22 10.85 19.32 10.22
N ILE A 23 9.62 19.82 10.04
CA ILE A 23 8.56 19.07 9.35
C ILE A 23 8.65 19.35 7.85
N ASP A 24 8.62 18.29 7.05
CA ASP A 24 8.60 18.41 5.59
C ASP A 24 7.22 18.84 5.05
N ARG A 25 7.13 19.09 3.74
CA ARG A 25 5.87 19.51 3.09
C ARG A 25 4.75 18.47 3.14
N HIS A 26 5.04 17.25 3.58
CA HIS A 26 4.11 16.13 3.66
C HIS A 26 3.73 15.78 5.09
N GLY A 27 4.29 16.48 6.10
CA GLY A 27 3.99 16.23 7.51
C GLY A 27 4.93 15.23 8.18
N PHE A 28 6.04 14.82 7.55
CA PHE A 28 7.04 13.97 8.17
C PHE A 28 8.12 14.79 8.87
N LEU A 29 8.51 14.35 10.06
CA LEU A 29 9.66 14.86 10.78
C LEU A 29 10.95 14.45 10.07
N GLN A 30 11.83 15.42 9.85
CA GLN A 30 13.16 15.16 9.33
C GLN A 30 14.16 15.03 10.48
N ASP A 31 14.95 13.96 10.42
CA ASP A 31 16.16 13.86 11.21
C ASP A 31 17.15 14.94 10.75
N SER A 32 17.79 15.61 11.72
CA SER A 32 18.75 16.70 11.50
C SER A 32 19.94 16.34 10.57
N ASN A 33 20.13 15.05 10.28
CA ASN A 33 21.20 14.50 9.45
C ASN A 33 20.76 14.10 8.02
N CYS A 34 19.49 14.26 7.65
CA CYS A 34 19.02 13.89 6.31
C CYS A 34 19.35 15.01 5.30
N SER A 35 20.07 14.67 4.23
CA SER A 35 20.61 15.58 3.24
C SER A 35 19.54 16.53 2.67
N SER A 36 19.93 17.80 2.51
CA SER A 36 19.13 18.92 1.99
C SER A 36 18.61 18.75 0.55
N ASP A 37 18.85 17.61 -0.11
CA ASP A 37 18.45 17.34 -1.49
C ASP A 37 16.93 17.21 -1.66
N SER A 38 16.19 16.78 -0.62
CA SER A 38 14.72 16.69 -0.65
C SER A 38 14.03 18.06 -0.72
N LEU A 39 14.71 19.12 -0.27
CA LEU A 39 14.18 20.50 -0.30
C LEU A 39 14.29 21.13 -1.70
N ASN A 40 15.20 20.63 -2.56
CA ASN A 40 15.56 21.24 -3.83
C ASN A 40 14.98 20.56 -5.08
N LYS A 41 14.20 19.48 -4.95
CA LYS A 41 13.36 19.02 -6.07
C LYS A 41 12.25 20.05 -6.29
N GLN A 42 12.55 21.07 -7.10
CA GLN A 42 11.56 22.00 -7.64
C GLN A 42 10.45 21.16 -8.27
N GLY A 43 9.27 21.20 -7.65
CA GLY A 43 8.09 20.56 -8.21
C GLY A 43 7.77 21.15 -9.58
N LEU A 44 6.73 20.61 -10.22
CA LEU A 44 6.23 21.18 -11.47
C LEU A 44 5.97 22.69 -11.30
N PRO A 45 6.26 23.53 -12.31
CA PRO A 45 5.97 24.96 -12.24
C PRO A 45 4.52 25.21 -11.82
N PRO A 46 4.23 26.21 -10.96
CA PRO A 46 2.89 26.45 -10.42
C PRO A 46 1.81 26.55 -11.49
N GLU A 47 2.12 27.18 -12.63
CA GLU A 47 1.21 27.29 -13.78
C GLU A 47 0.82 25.93 -14.37
N VAL A 48 1.78 24.99 -14.41
CA VAL A 48 1.53 23.62 -14.88
C VAL A 48 0.65 22.87 -13.88
N MET A 49 0.87 23.05 -12.57
CA MET A 49 0.03 22.46 -11.52
C MET A 49 -1.41 22.96 -11.62
N LEU A 50 -1.62 24.28 -11.67
CA LEU A 50 -2.95 24.90 -11.82
C LEU A 50 -3.67 24.42 -13.08
N ARG A 51 -2.96 24.33 -14.21
CA ARG A 51 -3.54 23.81 -15.46
C ARG A 51 -3.94 22.34 -15.35
N ARG A 52 -3.18 21.51 -14.63
CA ARG A 52 -3.54 20.10 -14.37
C ARG A 52 -4.74 20.01 -13.44
N GLU A 53 -4.78 20.83 -12.40
CA GLU A 53 -5.88 20.90 -11.44
C GLU A 53 -7.20 21.29 -12.10
N ARG A 54 -7.25 22.38 -12.88
CA ARG A 54 -8.47 22.78 -13.61
C ARG A 54 -9.01 21.65 -14.48
N LYS A 55 -8.11 20.94 -15.16
CA LYS A 55 -8.46 19.77 -15.99
C LYS A 55 -9.05 18.64 -15.15
N TRP A 56 -8.52 18.37 -13.97
CA TRP A 56 -9.04 17.37 -13.03
C TRP A 56 -10.40 17.78 -12.45
N ILE A 57 -10.58 19.02 -12.04
CA ILE A 57 -11.87 19.54 -11.57
C ILE A 57 -12.95 19.37 -12.64
N GLN A 58 -12.64 19.75 -13.89
CA GLN A 58 -13.57 19.55 -15.02
C GLN A 58 -13.95 18.07 -15.20
N MET A 59 -12.99 17.15 -15.01
CA MET A 59 -13.26 15.72 -15.08
C MET A 59 -14.14 15.23 -13.95
N LEU A 60 -13.85 15.63 -12.71
CA LEU A 60 -14.58 15.21 -11.51
C LEU A 60 -16.03 15.72 -11.54
N ASN A 61 -16.25 16.91 -12.08
CA ASN A 61 -17.62 17.44 -12.26
C ASN A 61 -18.42 16.70 -13.34
N ASN A 62 -17.76 15.93 -14.21
CA ASN A 62 -18.38 15.14 -15.27
C ASN A 62 -17.96 13.66 -15.18
N TRP A 63 -17.85 13.15 -13.95
CA TRP A 63 -17.17 11.88 -13.68
C TRP A 63 -17.74 10.70 -14.47
N SER A 64 -19.07 10.54 -14.50
CA SER A 64 -19.74 9.45 -15.21
C SER A 64 -19.44 9.44 -16.72
N TYR A 65 -19.39 10.62 -17.36
CA TYR A 65 -19.02 10.72 -18.77
C TYR A 65 -17.57 10.28 -19.00
N PHE A 66 -16.64 10.73 -18.15
CA PHE A 66 -15.23 10.35 -18.30
C PHE A 66 -14.99 8.88 -18.03
N MET A 67 -15.68 8.26 -17.07
CA MET A 67 -15.54 6.84 -16.79
C MET A 67 -16.15 5.96 -17.87
N ASN A 68 -17.31 6.33 -18.42
CA ASN A 68 -18.01 5.52 -19.43
C ASN A 68 -17.46 5.73 -20.84
N THR A 69 -17.19 6.98 -21.22
CA THR A 69 -16.88 7.35 -22.62
C THR A 69 -15.41 7.69 -22.84
N ASN A 70 -14.69 8.13 -21.80
CA ASN A 70 -13.33 8.65 -21.97
C ASN A 70 -12.32 8.12 -20.92
N TYR A 71 -12.46 6.85 -20.53
CA TYR A 71 -11.63 6.23 -19.50
C TYR A 71 -10.14 6.27 -19.85
N ARG A 72 -9.79 6.19 -21.14
CA ARG A 72 -8.41 6.38 -21.62
C ARG A 72 -7.82 7.70 -21.12
N LYS A 73 -8.60 8.79 -21.14
CA LYS A 73 -8.14 10.10 -20.67
C LYS A 73 -7.92 10.14 -19.17
N VAL A 74 -8.79 9.48 -18.40
CA VAL A 74 -8.65 9.35 -16.94
C VAL A 74 -7.35 8.64 -16.61
N ARG A 75 -7.14 7.47 -17.23
CA ARG A 75 -5.93 6.66 -17.08
C ARG A 75 -4.65 7.43 -17.46
N GLU A 76 -4.64 8.13 -18.59
CA GLU A 76 -3.50 8.99 -18.97
C GLU A 76 -3.17 10.05 -17.93
N ARG A 77 -4.18 10.64 -17.29
CA ARG A 77 -3.98 11.68 -16.28
C ARG A 77 -3.53 11.10 -14.94
N CYS A 78 -4.05 9.94 -14.54
CA CYS A 78 -3.56 9.19 -13.37
C CYS A 78 -2.06 8.85 -13.53
N ARG A 79 -1.67 8.37 -14.72
CA ARG A 79 -0.26 8.12 -15.08
C ARG A 79 0.63 9.38 -15.15
N LYS A 80 0.05 10.58 -15.17
CA LYS A 80 0.79 11.86 -15.16
C LYS A 80 0.92 12.50 -13.77
N GLY A 81 0.05 12.19 -12.82
CA GLY A 81 -0.02 12.88 -11.54
C GLY A 81 -1.41 13.41 -11.27
N ILE A 82 -2.04 12.94 -10.20
CA ILE A 82 -3.19 13.63 -9.61
C ILE A 82 -2.64 14.76 -8.73
N PRO A 83 -3.01 16.03 -8.97
CA PRO A 83 -2.60 17.14 -8.12
C PRO A 83 -3.07 16.92 -6.67
N PRO A 84 -2.25 17.29 -5.65
CA PRO A 84 -2.61 17.06 -4.25
C PRO A 84 -3.98 17.62 -3.84
N SER A 85 -4.34 18.82 -4.31
CA SER A 85 -5.59 19.51 -3.98
C SER A 85 -6.86 18.79 -4.40
N VAL A 86 -6.79 17.91 -5.41
CA VAL A 86 -7.95 17.14 -5.92
C VAL A 86 -7.85 15.65 -5.62
N ARG A 87 -6.77 15.22 -4.95
CA ARG A 87 -6.46 13.79 -4.73
C ARG A 87 -7.55 13.10 -3.93
N LEU A 88 -8.04 13.72 -2.85
CA LEU A 88 -9.15 13.22 -2.06
C LEU A 88 -10.35 12.85 -2.94
N ARG A 89 -10.87 13.82 -3.69
CA ARG A 89 -12.05 13.63 -4.55
C ARG A 89 -11.78 12.60 -5.63
N ALA A 90 -10.59 12.62 -6.23
CA ALA A 90 -10.23 11.69 -7.29
C ALA A 90 -10.11 10.25 -6.79
N TRP A 91 -9.40 10.01 -5.68
CA TRP A 91 -9.23 8.68 -5.11
C TRP A 91 -10.57 8.09 -4.64
N LEU A 92 -11.39 8.88 -3.95
CA LEU A 92 -12.72 8.48 -3.50
C LEU A 92 -13.63 8.04 -4.67
N ASN A 93 -13.56 8.75 -5.80
CA ASN A 93 -14.30 8.39 -7.02
C ASN A 93 -13.68 7.21 -7.78
N LEU A 94 -12.36 7.09 -7.83
CA LEU A 94 -11.63 6.02 -8.53
C LEU A 94 -11.82 4.65 -7.86
N CYS A 95 -11.74 4.60 -6.53
CA CYS A 95 -11.96 3.36 -5.79
C CYS A 95 -13.43 2.95 -5.76
N GLY A 96 -14.36 3.92 -5.89
CA GLY A 96 -15.79 3.71 -5.76
C GLY A 96 -16.33 4.03 -4.36
N GLY A 97 -15.49 4.53 -3.45
CA GLY A 97 -15.88 4.92 -2.10
C GLY A 97 -16.96 6.01 -2.07
N GLN A 98 -17.00 6.91 -3.06
CA GLN A 98 -18.07 7.91 -3.17
C GLN A 98 -19.45 7.23 -3.28
N LEU A 99 -19.58 6.23 -4.15
CA LEU A 99 -20.83 5.49 -4.34
C LEU A 99 -21.24 4.73 -3.07
N LEU A 100 -20.27 4.12 -2.38
CA LEU A 100 -20.53 3.42 -1.12
C LEU A 100 -21.01 4.36 -0.03
N MET A 101 -20.38 5.54 0.08
CA MET A 101 -20.75 6.59 1.03
C MET A 101 -22.17 7.12 0.75
N ASP A 102 -22.50 7.39 -0.52
CA ASP A 102 -23.82 7.88 -0.92
C ASP A 102 -24.92 6.83 -0.67
N THR A 103 -24.59 5.54 -0.83
CA THR A 103 -25.54 4.43 -0.64
C THR A 103 -25.77 4.11 0.84
N ASN A 104 -24.83 4.45 1.73
CA ASN A 104 -24.85 4.10 3.15
C ASN A 104 -24.64 5.35 4.03
N PRO A 105 -25.58 6.32 4.00
CA PRO A 105 -25.46 7.53 4.80
C PRO A 105 -25.44 7.19 6.30
N ASN A 106 -24.58 7.88 7.05
CA ASN A 106 -24.40 7.75 8.50
C ASN A 106 -23.90 6.39 9.03
N LEU A 107 -23.66 5.40 8.15
CA LEU A 107 -23.28 4.07 8.59
C LEU A 107 -21.91 4.07 9.30
N PHE A 108 -20.98 4.92 8.87
CA PHE A 108 -19.68 5.02 9.53
C PHE A 108 -19.83 5.48 10.98
N GLU A 109 -20.61 6.52 11.21
CA GLU A 109 -20.91 7.08 12.53
C GLU A 109 -21.60 6.02 13.41
N GLU A 110 -22.57 5.29 12.88
CA GLU A 110 -23.20 4.17 13.59
C GLU A 110 -22.20 3.08 13.98
N LEU A 111 -21.28 2.71 13.09
CA LEU A 111 -20.27 1.69 13.34
C LEU A 111 -19.24 2.14 14.39
N VAL A 112 -18.92 3.42 14.43
CA VAL A 112 -18.03 4.00 15.45
C VAL A 112 -18.65 3.88 16.85
N GLU A 113 -19.96 4.09 16.98
CA GLU A 113 -20.68 3.97 18.26
C GLU A 113 -20.87 2.50 18.72
N ARG A 114 -20.95 1.56 17.78
CA ARG A 114 -21.11 0.13 18.12
C ARG A 114 -19.90 -0.42 18.87
N SER A 115 -20.15 -1.40 19.75
CA SER A 115 -19.06 -2.17 20.37
C SER A 115 -18.38 -3.05 19.32
N GLY A 116 -17.05 -3.02 19.29
CA GLY A 116 -16.24 -3.92 18.44
C GLY A 116 -15.85 -5.19 19.19
N ASP A 117 -15.33 -6.18 18.45
CA ASP A 117 -14.74 -7.37 19.05
C ASP A 117 -13.52 -6.96 19.91
N PRO A 118 -13.47 -7.34 21.21
CA PRO A 118 -12.36 -6.99 22.10
C PRO A 118 -10.99 -7.38 21.55
N LYS A 119 -10.90 -8.53 20.86
CA LYS A 119 -9.64 -8.99 20.26
C LYS A 119 -9.15 -8.01 19.20
N TYR A 120 -10.03 -7.61 18.27
CA TYR A 120 -9.66 -6.66 17.23
C TYR A 120 -9.37 -5.27 17.79
N ILE A 121 -10.10 -4.83 18.81
CA ILE A 121 -9.82 -3.56 19.50
C ILE A 121 -8.41 -3.56 20.08
N ASP A 122 -8.01 -4.63 20.76
CA ASP A 122 -6.68 -4.73 21.36
C ASP A 122 -5.58 -4.80 20.29
N ASP A 123 -5.79 -5.55 19.22
CA ASP A 123 -4.84 -5.64 18.11
C ASP A 123 -4.68 -4.29 17.39
N ILE A 124 -5.79 -3.57 17.13
CA ILE A 124 -5.74 -2.21 16.56
C ILE A 124 -4.93 -1.28 17.46
N LYS A 125 -5.21 -1.23 18.77
CA LYS A 125 -4.49 -0.36 19.72
C LYS A 125 -2.99 -0.63 19.74
N LYS A 126 -2.57 -1.89 19.66
CA LYS A 126 -1.15 -2.29 19.57
C LYS A 126 -0.48 -1.85 18.27
N ASP A 127 -1.25 -1.63 17.22
CA ASP A 127 -0.71 -1.23 15.91
C ASP A 127 -0.66 0.28 15.70
N LEU A 128 -1.49 1.07 16.39
CA LEU A 128 -1.60 2.53 16.20
C LEU A 128 -0.23 3.23 16.26
N HIS A 129 0.55 2.97 17.32
CA HIS A 129 1.86 3.60 17.54
C HIS A 129 2.92 3.22 16.50
N ARG A 130 2.70 2.16 15.71
CA ARG A 130 3.66 1.69 14.68
C ARG A 130 3.33 2.24 13.30
N GLN A 131 2.21 2.95 13.12
CA GLN A 131 1.80 3.50 11.83
C GLN A 131 2.32 4.93 11.66
N PHE A 132 3.32 5.08 10.79
CA PHE A 132 3.93 6.37 10.47
C PHE A 132 4.30 7.22 11.70
N PRO A 133 5.11 6.68 12.64
CA PRO A 133 5.39 7.35 13.92
C PRO A 133 6.09 8.71 13.79
N HIS A 134 6.72 8.97 12.65
CA HIS A 134 7.38 10.24 12.34
C HIS A 134 6.47 11.25 11.62
N HIS A 135 5.18 10.97 11.48
CA HIS A 135 4.23 11.87 10.83
C HIS A 135 3.41 12.65 11.87
N ILE A 136 3.23 13.96 11.66
CA ILE A 136 2.57 14.86 12.61
C ILE A 136 1.16 14.44 13.03
N MET A 137 0.45 13.68 12.19
CA MET A 137 -0.89 13.17 12.51
C MET A 137 -0.88 11.99 13.48
N PHE A 138 0.23 11.26 13.59
CA PHE A 138 0.28 9.97 14.31
C PHE A 138 1.34 9.93 15.41
N ILE A 139 2.08 11.02 15.60
CA ILE A 139 3.11 11.13 16.63
C ILE A 139 2.49 11.21 18.04
N GLY A 140 3.09 10.52 19.02
CA GLY A 140 2.62 10.53 20.41
C GLY A 140 1.14 10.17 20.52
N GLU A 141 0.35 11.01 21.19
CA GLU A 141 -1.11 10.89 21.31
C GLU A 141 -1.85 11.86 20.37
N ALA A 142 -1.35 12.06 19.16
CA ALA A 142 -1.97 12.97 18.19
C ALA A 142 -3.39 12.54 17.80
N PRO A 143 -4.29 13.49 17.46
CA PRO A 143 -5.68 13.20 17.09
C PRO A 143 -5.84 12.21 15.93
N GLY A 144 -4.85 12.10 15.04
CA GLY A 144 -4.90 11.14 13.93
C GLY A 144 -4.86 9.68 14.40
N GLN A 145 -4.31 9.36 15.57
CA GLN A 145 -4.39 8.00 16.13
C GLN A 145 -5.82 7.63 16.51
N GLU A 146 -6.59 8.58 17.06
CA GLU A 146 -8.00 8.37 17.39
C GLU A 146 -8.83 8.15 16.11
N GLU A 147 -8.61 8.96 15.07
CA GLU A 147 -9.29 8.79 13.79
C GLU A 147 -8.91 7.47 13.10
N LEU A 148 -7.64 7.05 13.20
CA LEU A 148 -7.19 5.74 12.72
C LEU A 148 -7.87 4.60 13.46
N PHE A 149 -7.99 4.71 14.78
CA PHE A 149 -8.72 3.73 15.59
C PHE A 149 -10.19 3.64 15.15
N LYS A 150 -10.88 4.78 14.98
CA LYS A 150 -12.28 4.81 14.52
C LYS A 150 -12.45 4.12 13.16
N VAL A 151 -11.60 4.43 12.17
CA VAL A 151 -11.65 3.84 10.83
C VAL A 151 -11.45 2.32 10.87
N LEU A 152 -10.42 1.84 11.57
CA LEU A 152 -10.11 0.41 11.64
C LEU A 152 -11.14 -0.37 12.44
N LYS A 153 -11.62 0.19 13.55
CA LYS A 153 -12.69 -0.38 14.36
C LYS A 153 -13.96 -0.53 13.51
N ALA A 154 -14.42 0.55 12.89
CA ALA A 154 -15.61 0.54 12.05
C ALA A 154 -15.48 -0.49 10.91
N TYR A 155 -14.31 -0.59 10.27
CA TYR A 155 -14.06 -1.59 9.22
C TYR A 155 -14.19 -3.02 9.75
N SER A 156 -13.58 -3.32 10.90
CA SER A 156 -13.62 -4.67 11.48
C SER A 156 -15.03 -5.10 11.89
N ILE A 157 -15.90 -4.16 12.26
CA ILE A 157 -17.32 -4.41 12.54
C ILE A 157 -18.10 -4.63 11.24
N LEU A 158 -17.89 -3.77 10.23
CA LEU A 158 -18.57 -3.87 8.94
C LEU A 158 -18.29 -5.21 8.25
N ASN A 159 -17.02 -5.63 8.25
CA ASN A 159 -16.58 -6.88 7.64
C ASN A 159 -16.13 -7.89 8.69
N SER A 160 -17.04 -8.30 9.57
CA SER A 160 -16.75 -9.20 10.70
C SER A 160 -16.19 -10.58 10.31
N LYS A 161 -16.41 -11.03 9.06
CA LYS A 161 -15.83 -12.29 8.55
C LYS A 161 -14.30 -12.21 8.39
N VAL A 162 -13.80 -11.06 7.97
CA VAL A 162 -12.36 -10.78 7.86
C VAL A 162 -11.85 -10.19 9.17
N GLY A 163 -12.63 -9.30 9.77
CA GLY A 163 -12.28 -8.52 10.94
C GLY A 163 -11.15 -7.54 10.65
N TYR A 164 -10.25 -7.40 11.62
CA TYR A 164 -9.04 -6.60 11.48
C TYR A 164 -7.82 -7.46 11.13
N CYS A 165 -7.06 -7.02 10.13
CA CYS A 165 -5.73 -7.51 9.80
C CYS A 165 -4.73 -6.37 9.90
N GLN A 166 -3.59 -6.59 10.57
CA GLN A 166 -2.54 -5.58 10.81
C GLN A 166 -2.11 -4.81 9.55
N ALA A 167 -2.11 -5.47 8.38
CA ALA A 167 -1.74 -4.84 7.12
C ALA A 167 -2.75 -3.78 6.61
N GLN A 168 -3.94 -3.68 7.22
CA GLN A 168 -4.92 -2.64 6.91
C GLN A 168 -4.57 -1.30 7.56
N ALA A 169 -3.92 -1.30 8.73
CA ALA A 169 -3.55 -0.08 9.44
C ALA A 169 -2.68 0.89 8.62
N PRO A 170 -1.61 0.46 7.93
CA PRO A 170 -0.83 1.39 7.11
C PRO A 170 -1.62 1.93 5.90
N ILE A 171 -2.59 1.18 5.37
CA ILE A 171 -3.48 1.66 4.30
C ILE A 171 -4.43 2.73 4.83
N ALA A 172 -5.07 2.48 5.98
CA ALA A 172 -5.98 3.41 6.62
C ALA A 172 -5.28 4.71 7.05
N ALA A 173 -4.09 4.60 7.64
CA ALA A 173 -3.28 5.76 8.02
C ALA A 173 -2.87 6.58 6.80
N PHE A 174 -2.44 5.93 5.71
CA PHE A 174 -2.09 6.61 4.46
C PHE A 174 -3.30 7.33 3.84
N LEU A 175 -4.49 6.74 3.90
CA LEU A 175 -5.73 7.40 3.47
C LEU A 175 -6.05 8.63 4.33
N LEU A 176 -5.94 8.52 5.66
CA LEU A 176 -6.20 9.62 6.60
C LEU A 176 -5.29 10.84 6.39
N MET A 177 -4.05 10.62 5.92
CA MET A 177 -3.15 11.72 5.53
C MET A 177 -3.67 12.53 4.32
N HIS A 178 -4.67 12.04 3.60
CA HIS A 178 -5.21 12.66 2.40
C HIS A 178 -6.69 13.02 2.50
N MET A 179 -7.42 12.49 3.49
CA MET A 179 -8.85 12.71 3.62
C MET A 179 -9.38 12.49 5.03
N PRO A 180 -10.53 13.09 5.39
CA PRO A 180 -11.17 12.83 6.69
C PRO A 180 -11.60 11.37 6.85
N ALA A 181 -11.89 10.97 8.09
CA ALA A 181 -12.13 9.58 8.46
C ALA A 181 -13.27 8.90 7.69
N VAL A 182 -14.39 9.60 7.45
CA VAL A 182 -15.53 9.03 6.70
C VAL A 182 -15.09 8.61 5.29
N GLN A 183 -14.37 9.48 4.57
CA GLN A 183 -13.89 9.19 3.22
C GLN A 183 -12.78 8.12 3.24
N ALA A 184 -11.90 8.16 4.25
CA ALA A 184 -10.84 7.17 4.42
C ALA A 184 -11.43 5.78 4.67
N PHE A 185 -12.45 5.68 5.53
CA PHE A 185 -13.20 4.46 5.78
C PHE A 185 -13.79 3.89 4.49
N TRP A 186 -14.52 4.69 3.72
CA TRP A 186 -15.12 4.20 2.46
C TRP A 186 -14.09 3.86 1.39
N CYS A 187 -12.95 4.56 1.34
CA CYS A 187 -11.84 4.17 0.49
C CYS A 187 -11.25 2.82 0.92
N LEU A 188 -11.05 2.60 2.22
CA LEU A 188 -10.53 1.34 2.75
C LEU A 188 -11.46 0.17 2.41
N VAL A 189 -12.77 0.34 2.63
CA VAL A 189 -13.81 -0.64 2.26
C VAL A 189 -13.73 -0.95 0.76
N ALA A 190 -13.79 0.08 -0.08
CA ALA A 190 -13.72 -0.10 -1.53
C ALA A 190 -12.42 -0.81 -1.97
N ILE A 191 -11.28 -0.48 -1.37
CA ILE A 191 -10.01 -1.10 -1.72
C ILE A 191 -9.99 -2.58 -1.33
N CYS A 192 -10.45 -2.92 -0.12
CA CYS A 192 -10.48 -4.30 0.35
C CYS A 192 -11.45 -5.16 -0.48
N ASP A 193 -12.64 -4.64 -0.77
CA ASP A 193 -13.71 -5.39 -1.43
C ASP A 193 -13.57 -5.46 -2.95
N LYS A 194 -12.80 -4.56 -3.57
CA LYS A 194 -12.62 -4.51 -5.03
C LYS A 194 -11.24 -4.99 -5.47
N TYR A 195 -10.19 -4.62 -4.76
CA TYR A 195 -8.80 -4.84 -5.19
C TYR A 195 -8.10 -5.92 -4.38
N LEU A 196 -8.36 -6.04 -3.07
CA LEU A 196 -7.63 -6.95 -2.17
C LEU A 196 -8.50 -8.14 -1.71
N ILE A 197 -9.40 -8.59 -2.58
CA ILE A 197 -10.37 -9.64 -2.27
C ILE A 197 -9.64 -10.93 -1.84
N GLY A 198 -9.88 -11.37 -0.62
CA GLY A 198 -9.26 -12.58 -0.05
C GLY A 198 -7.78 -12.44 0.31
N TYR A 199 -7.21 -11.23 0.29
CA TYR A 199 -5.83 -11.01 0.78
C TYR A 199 -5.75 -11.14 2.30
N TYR A 200 -6.79 -10.68 3.00
CA TYR A 200 -6.87 -10.66 4.46
C TYR A 200 -7.63 -11.86 5.06
N SER A 201 -8.07 -12.81 4.22
CA SER A 201 -8.72 -14.03 4.71
C SER A 201 -7.71 -14.99 5.33
N GLN A 202 -8.19 -15.88 6.20
CA GLN A 202 -7.38 -16.94 6.78
C GLN A 202 -6.67 -17.77 5.70
N GLY A 203 -5.39 -18.09 5.93
CA GLY A 203 -4.57 -18.86 4.99
C GLY A 203 -4.04 -18.07 3.79
N MET A 204 -4.47 -16.82 3.57
CA MET A 204 -3.93 -15.91 2.54
C MET A 204 -3.86 -16.54 1.14
N GLU A 205 -4.83 -17.38 0.77
CA GLU A 205 -4.75 -18.16 -0.47
C GLU A 205 -4.66 -17.30 -1.73
N THR A 206 -5.37 -16.17 -1.76
CA THR A 206 -5.28 -15.23 -2.88
C THR A 206 -3.88 -14.64 -2.99
N LEU A 207 -3.29 -14.22 -1.86
CA LEU A 207 -1.95 -13.65 -1.83
C LEU A 207 -0.89 -14.67 -2.29
N LEU A 208 -0.99 -15.93 -1.85
CA LEU A 208 -0.11 -17.01 -2.28
C LEU A 208 -0.18 -17.24 -3.78
N ARG A 209 -1.40 -17.34 -4.34
CA ARG A 209 -1.62 -17.46 -5.79
C ARG A 209 -1.06 -16.26 -6.55
N ASP A 210 -1.29 -15.05 -6.06
CA ASP A 210 -0.78 -13.84 -6.68
C ASP A 210 0.75 -13.79 -6.62
N GLY A 211 1.36 -14.41 -5.61
CA GLY A 211 2.81 -14.65 -5.58
C GLY A 211 3.31 -15.59 -6.66
N ASP A 212 2.59 -16.68 -6.91
CA ASP A 212 2.93 -17.59 -8.01
C ASP A 212 2.78 -16.92 -9.38
N ILE A 213 1.75 -16.08 -9.56
CA ILE A 213 1.57 -15.25 -10.77
C ILE A 213 2.73 -14.26 -10.92
N LEU A 214 3.08 -13.53 -9.86
CA LEU A 214 4.20 -12.58 -9.86
C LEU A 214 5.51 -13.28 -10.25
N PHE A 215 5.77 -14.45 -9.67
CA PHE A 215 6.97 -15.23 -9.94
C PHE A 215 7.00 -15.79 -11.37
N ALA A 216 5.86 -16.22 -11.90
CA ALA A 216 5.75 -16.65 -13.29
C ALA A 216 6.01 -15.50 -14.27
N LEU A 217 5.42 -14.33 -14.05
CA LEU A 217 5.65 -13.13 -14.86
C LEU A 217 7.11 -12.66 -14.79
N LEU A 218 7.77 -12.82 -13.64
CA LEU A 218 9.18 -12.48 -13.46
C LEU A 218 10.08 -13.23 -14.46
N LYS A 219 9.74 -14.49 -14.79
CA LYS A 219 10.49 -15.28 -15.79
C LYS A 219 10.61 -14.56 -17.12
N ARG A 220 9.58 -13.81 -17.53
CA ARG A 220 9.57 -13.03 -18.78
C ARG A 220 10.23 -11.66 -18.60
N VAL A 221 9.98 -10.98 -17.48
CA VAL A 221 10.53 -9.64 -17.21
C VAL A 221 12.04 -9.64 -16.96
N SER A 222 12.50 -10.63 -16.20
CA SER A 222 13.88 -10.77 -15.76
C SER A 222 14.22 -12.25 -15.54
N PRO A 223 14.63 -12.97 -16.60
CA PRO A 223 15.05 -14.37 -16.51
C PRO A 223 16.20 -14.58 -15.50
N ILE A 224 17.06 -13.58 -15.33
CA ILE A 224 18.19 -13.61 -14.39
C ILE A 224 17.67 -13.65 -12.94
N ALA A 225 16.80 -12.70 -12.57
CA ALA A 225 16.21 -12.67 -11.24
C ALA A 225 15.39 -13.94 -10.95
N TYR A 226 14.59 -14.38 -11.92
CA TYR A 226 13.82 -15.62 -11.81
C TYR A 226 14.71 -16.84 -11.53
N LYS A 227 15.78 -17.03 -12.30
CA LYS A 227 16.72 -18.15 -12.11
C LYS A 227 17.41 -18.09 -10.75
N HIS A 228 17.80 -16.89 -10.30
CA HIS A 228 18.43 -16.68 -8.99
C HIS A 228 17.52 -17.12 -7.85
N LEU A 229 16.30 -16.59 -7.80
CA LEU A 229 15.30 -16.93 -6.79
C LEU A 229 14.92 -18.40 -6.83
N LYS A 230 14.75 -18.97 -8.02
CA LYS A 230 14.47 -20.41 -8.20
C LYS A 230 15.60 -21.28 -7.67
N LYS A 231 16.88 -20.92 -7.93
CA LYS A 231 18.05 -21.65 -7.44
C LYS A 231 18.09 -21.68 -5.90
N GLN A 232 17.70 -20.57 -5.28
CA GLN A 232 17.65 -20.43 -3.82
C GLN A 232 16.35 -20.98 -3.20
N LYS A 233 15.43 -21.53 -4.00
CA LYS A 233 14.10 -21.98 -3.56
C LYS A 233 13.35 -20.90 -2.78
N MET A 234 13.50 -19.64 -3.19
CA MET A 234 12.87 -18.52 -2.50
C MET A 234 11.41 -18.41 -2.91
N GLU A 235 10.52 -18.59 -1.94
CA GLU A 235 9.08 -18.47 -2.15
C GLU A 235 8.63 -17.00 -2.14
N PRO A 236 7.70 -16.60 -3.03
CA PRO A 236 7.27 -15.20 -3.16
C PRO A 236 6.78 -14.56 -1.85
N ILE A 237 6.06 -15.34 -1.04
CA ILE A 237 5.51 -14.91 0.25
C ILE A 237 6.57 -14.33 1.21
N LEU A 238 7.84 -14.72 1.07
CA LEU A 238 8.92 -14.26 1.96
C LEU A 238 9.30 -12.78 1.75
N TYR A 239 9.04 -12.22 0.56
CA TYR A 239 9.41 -10.85 0.22
C TYR A 239 8.22 -9.97 -0.20
N MET A 240 7.17 -10.54 -0.80
CA MET A 240 6.07 -9.73 -1.35
C MET A 240 4.93 -9.45 -0.37
N THR A 241 4.89 -10.13 0.78
CA THR A 241 3.75 -10.07 1.69
C THR A 241 3.43 -8.63 2.10
N GLU A 242 4.43 -7.87 2.57
CA GLU A 242 4.22 -6.47 2.93
C GLU A 242 3.87 -5.60 1.71
N TRP A 243 4.54 -5.83 0.58
CA TRP A 243 4.30 -5.08 -0.66
C TRP A 243 2.83 -5.13 -1.10
N PHE A 244 2.24 -6.31 -1.07
CA PHE A 244 0.90 -6.57 -1.58
C PHE A 244 -0.17 -6.29 -0.52
N LEU A 245 0.04 -6.75 0.71
CA LEU A 245 -0.94 -6.55 1.79
C LEU A 245 -1.07 -5.09 2.20
N CYS A 246 0.02 -4.30 2.12
CA CYS A 246 0.03 -2.88 2.47
C CYS A 246 0.01 -1.98 1.23
N VAL A 247 -0.14 -2.52 0.01
CA VAL A 247 -0.13 -1.75 -1.25
C VAL A 247 1.04 -0.77 -1.31
N TYR A 248 2.24 -1.25 -0.93
CA TYR A 248 3.50 -0.52 -0.89
C TYR A 248 3.60 0.70 0.04
N THR A 249 2.60 1.00 0.88
CA THR A 249 2.61 2.20 1.75
C THR A 249 3.74 2.19 2.78
N ARG A 250 4.26 1.00 3.14
CA ARG A 250 5.42 0.83 4.04
C ARG A 250 6.76 0.73 3.33
N THR A 251 6.76 0.58 2.01
CA THR A 251 7.97 0.26 1.25
C THR A 251 8.42 1.46 0.43
N LEU A 252 7.53 2.07 -0.37
CA LEU A 252 7.94 3.09 -1.34
C LEU A 252 8.15 4.48 -0.71
N PRO A 253 9.08 5.30 -1.23
CA PRO A 253 9.20 6.71 -0.86
C PRO A 253 7.90 7.46 -1.15
N TRP A 254 7.68 8.54 -0.40
CA TRP A 254 6.41 9.28 -0.40
C TRP A 254 5.93 9.71 -1.80
N GLU A 255 6.79 10.35 -2.59
CA GLU A 255 6.39 10.78 -3.95
C GLU A 255 6.02 9.59 -4.85
N SER A 256 6.80 8.52 -4.75
CA SER A 256 6.58 7.30 -5.53
C SER A 256 5.25 6.64 -5.17
N ILE A 257 4.96 6.49 -3.87
CA ILE A 257 3.72 5.83 -3.45
C ILE A 257 2.47 6.59 -3.91
N LEU A 258 2.49 7.94 -3.89
CA LEU A 258 1.40 8.75 -4.42
C LEU A 258 1.16 8.46 -5.90
N ARG A 259 2.23 8.37 -6.70
CA ARG A 259 2.11 8.06 -8.14
C ARG A 259 1.62 6.64 -8.39
N ILE A 260 2.09 5.68 -7.60
CA ILE A 260 1.63 4.29 -7.69
C ILE A 260 0.15 4.21 -7.34
N TRP A 261 -0.31 4.86 -6.27
CA TRP A 261 -1.70 4.87 -5.87
C TRP A 261 -2.63 5.54 -6.88
N ASP A 262 -2.20 6.66 -7.49
CA ASP A 262 -2.94 7.29 -8.59
C ASP A 262 -3.20 6.29 -9.74
N MET A 263 -2.21 5.48 -10.09
CA MET A 263 -2.35 4.45 -11.14
C MET A 263 -3.13 3.22 -10.64
N PHE A 264 -2.88 2.75 -9.42
CA PHE A 264 -3.51 1.59 -8.82
C PHE A 264 -5.02 1.75 -8.70
N LEU A 265 -5.50 2.88 -8.16
CA LEU A 265 -6.93 3.11 -8.01
C LEU A 265 -7.66 3.26 -9.36
N CYS A 266 -6.94 3.61 -10.43
CA CYS A 266 -7.49 3.74 -11.76
C CYS A 266 -7.45 2.44 -12.58
N GLU A 267 -6.32 1.73 -12.54
CA GLU A 267 -6.03 0.60 -13.41
C GLU A 267 -6.12 -0.76 -12.70
N GLY A 268 -6.25 -0.77 -11.38
CA GLY A 268 -6.41 -1.95 -10.53
C GLY A 268 -5.10 -2.63 -10.13
N VAL A 269 -5.26 -3.86 -9.60
CA VAL A 269 -4.20 -4.66 -8.97
C VAL A 269 -2.98 -4.90 -9.86
N LYS A 270 -3.12 -4.87 -11.19
CA LYS A 270 -2.00 -5.03 -12.12
C LYS A 270 -0.86 -4.04 -11.89
N ILE A 271 -1.15 -2.86 -11.33
CA ILE A 271 -0.12 -1.89 -10.95
C ILE A 271 0.75 -2.42 -9.81
N ILE A 272 0.15 -3.09 -8.81
CA ILE A 272 0.88 -3.71 -7.69
C ILE A 272 1.90 -4.73 -8.24
N PHE A 273 1.47 -5.61 -9.13
CA PHE A 273 2.36 -6.57 -9.79
C PHE A 273 3.46 -5.89 -10.61
N LYS A 274 3.14 -4.86 -11.39
CA LYS A 274 4.14 -4.13 -12.18
C LYS A 274 5.20 -3.49 -11.29
N VAL A 275 4.82 -2.89 -10.15
CA VAL A 275 5.76 -2.38 -9.16
C VAL A 275 6.66 -3.51 -8.65
N GLY A 276 6.07 -4.63 -8.20
CA GLY A 276 6.84 -5.79 -7.72
C GLY A 276 7.84 -6.32 -8.75
N LEU A 277 7.44 -6.41 -10.03
CA LEU A 277 8.32 -6.81 -11.13
C LEU A 277 9.45 -5.82 -11.37
N VAL A 278 9.21 -4.51 -11.27
CA VAL A 278 10.26 -3.49 -11.37
C VAL A 278 11.23 -3.60 -10.20
N LEU A 279 10.75 -3.76 -8.97
CA LEU A 279 11.60 -3.90 -7.79
C LEU A 279 12.48 -5.16 -7.90
N LEU A 280 11.89 -6.31 -8.23
CA LEU A 280 12.63 -7.57 -8.43
C LEU A 280 13.67 -7.45 -9.55
N LYS A 281 13.32 -6.84 -10.68
CA LYS A 281 14.25 -6.61 -11.79
C LYS A 281 15.36 -5.64 -11.41
N GLY A 282 15.03 -4.57 -10.71
CA GLY A 282 16.01 -3.58 -10.28
C GLY A 282 16.99 -4.15 -9.27
N SER A 283 16.50 -4.95 -8.32
CA SER A 283 17.32 -5.57 -7.27
C SER A 283 18.16 -6.75 -7.74
N LEU A 284 17.65 -7.60 -8.64
CA LEU A 284 18.26 -8.89 -8.98
C LEU A 284 18.41 -9.13 -10.49
N GLY A 285 18.08 -8.16 -11.34
CA GLY A 285 18.00 -8.37 -12.80
C GLY A 285 19.33 -8.36 -13.54
N ARG A 286 20.46 -8.25 -12.85
CA ARG A 286 21.81 -8.31 -13.43
C ARG A 286 22.66 -9.33 -12.69
N THR A 287 23.51 -10.04 -13.42
CA THR A 287 24.42 -11.04 -12.84
C THR A 287 25.35 -10.44 -11.78
N SER A 288 25.75 -9.18 -11.95
CA SER A 288 26.54 -8.48 -10.93
C SER A 288 25.77 -8.34 -9.62
N LEU A 289 24.48 -8.00 -9.66
CA LEU A 289 23.65 -7.86 -8.46
C LEU A 289 23.43 -9.22 -7.77
N THR A 290 23.11 -10.26 -8.53
CA THR A 290 22.91 -11.61 -7.96
C THR A 290 24.16 -12.17 -7.31
N LYS A 291 25.36 -11.79 -7.79
CA LYS A 291 26.64 -12.20 -7.17
C LYS A 291 26.85 -11.59 -5.78
N HIS A 292 26.26 -10.42 -5.49
CA HIS A 292 26.30 -9.81 -4.17
C HIS A 292 25.27 -10.42 -3.20
N CYS A 293 24.39 -11.31 -3.69
CA CYS A 293 23.36 -11.97 -2.89
C CYS A 293 23.47 -13.50 -2.98
N PRO A 294 24.59 -14.12 -2.55
CA PRO A 294 24.82 -15.55 -2.75
C PRO A 294 23.84 -16.44 -1.98
N THR A 295 23.35 -16.01 -0.81
CA THR A 295 22.43 -16.78 0.02
C THR A 295 21.00 -16.23 -0.01
N VAL A 296 20.08 -17.01 0.55
CA VAL A 296 18.68 -16.64 0.78
C VAL A 296 18.60 -15.38 1.66
N TYR A 297 19.48 -15.25 2.66
CA TYR A 297 19.44 -14.14 3.60
C TYR A 297 19.77 -12.79 2.93
N GLU A 298 20.88 -12.69 2.20
CA GLU A 298 21.21 -11.41 1.54
C GLU A 298 20.19 -11.07 0.45
N THR A 299 19.65 -12.09 -0.23
CA THR A 299 18.61 -11.89 -1.24
C THR A 299 17.33 -11.35 -0.58
N LEU A 300 16.90 -11.90 0.56
CA LEU A 300 15.75 -11.38 1.31
C LEU A 300 15.99 -9.97 1.85
N GLN A 301 17.19 -9.66 2.35
CA GLN A 301 17.53 -8.32 2.83
C GLN A 301 17.38 -7.27 1.73
N VAL A 302 17.91 -7.54 0.53
CA VAL A 302 17.81 -6.64 -0.63
C VAL A 302 16.38 -6.55 -1.17
N LEU A 303 15.57 -7.60 -1.06
CA LEU A 303 14.17 -7.52 -1.47
C LEU A 303 13.29 -6.81 -0.42
N ARG A 304 13.57 -6.95 0.87
CA ARG A 304 12.86 -6.18 1.91
C ARG A 304 13.20 -4.70 1.87
N ASN A 305 14.44 -4.38 1.48
CA ASN A 305 14.93 -3.01 1.33
C ASN A 305 15.48 -2.80 -0.09
N PRO A 306 14.61 -2.65 -1.12
CA PRO A 306 15.08 -2.45 -2.48
C PRO A 306 15.95 -1.19 -2.60
N PRO A 307 16.89 -1.14 -3.55
CA PRO A 307 17.75 0.03 -3.70
C PRO A 307 16.96 1.32 -4.01
N GLN A 308 17.27 2.41 -3.29
CA GLN A 308 16.55 3.67 -3.34
C GLN A 308 16.38 4.25 -4.75
N HIS A 309 17.43 4.18 -5.58
CA HIS A 309 17.40 4.70 -6.96
C HIS A 309 16.35 4.04 -7.87
N ILE A 310 15.90 2.81 -7.56
CA ILE A 310 14.83 2.13 -8.29
C ILE A 310 13.46 2.60 -7.79
N MET A 311 13.39 2.94 -6.50
CA MET A 311 12.17 3.33 -5.80
C MET A 311 11.83 4.80 -5.98
N GLU A 312 12.73 5.62 -6.53
CA GLU A 312 12.47 7.02 -6.88
C GLU A 312 11.37 7.17 -7.93
N GLU A 313 10.56 8.23 -7.81
CA GLU A 313 9.33 8.44 -8.57
C GLU A 313 9.54 8.30 -10.08
N GLU A 314 10.49 9.07 -10.64
CA GLU A 314 10.73 9.10 -12.09
C GLU A 314 11.23 7.76 -12.61
N ALA A 315 12.18 7.15 -11.90
CA ALA A 315 12.76 5.86 -12.27
C ALA A 315 11.70 4.76 -12.23
N LEU A 316 10.93 4.69 -11.15
CA LEU A 316 9.90 3.68 -10.94
C LEU A 316 8.79 3.80 -11.98
N VAL A 317 8.22 4.99 -12.17
CA VAL A 317 7.14 5.22 -13.15
C VAL A 317 7.62 4.95 -14.58
N HIS A 318 8.86 5.34 -14.91
CA HIS A 318 9.45 5.04 -16.22
C HIS A 318 9.60 3.54 -16.47
N GLN A 319 10.12 2.79 -15.50
CA GLN A 319 10.26 1.34 -15.64
C GLN A 319 8.90 0.64 -15.74
N ILE A 320 7.90 1.06 -14.96
CA ILE A 320 6.53 0.52 -15.05
C ILE A 320 5.95 0.73 -16.46
N ARG A 321 6.17 1.89 -17.06
CA ARG A 321 5.72 2.19 -18.44
C ARG A 321 6.45 1.38 -19.50
N LYS A 322 7.70 1.00 -19.24
CA LYS A 322 8.51 0.15 -20.13
C LYS A 322 8.22 -1.34 -19.98
N LEU A 323 7.55 -1.78 -18.92
CA LEU A 323 7.17 -3.18 -18.75
C LEU A 323 6.16 -3.59 -19.82
N ASN A 324 6.59 -4.48 -20.71
CA ASN A 324 5.73 -5.10 -21.71
C ASN A 324 4.94 -6.27 -21.11
N ILE A 325 4.06 -5.96 -20.15
CA ILE A 325 3.09 -6.90 -19.56
C ILE A 325 1.70 -6.35 -19.84
N THR A 326 0.93 -7.11 -20.61
CA THR A 326 -0.45 -6.84 -20.99
C THR A 326 -1.43 -7.46 -19.99
N GLU A 327 -2.71 -7.14 -20.13
CA GLU A 327 -3.78 -7.72 -19.31
C GLU A 327 -3.98 -9.21 -19.62
N GLU A 328 -3.84 -9.60 -20.88
CA GLU A 328 -3.91 -11.00 -21.33
C GLU A 328 -2.84 -11.87 -20.66
N ASP A 329 -1.66 -11.32 -20.40
CA ASP A 329 -0.60 -12.05 -19.72
C ASP A 329 -0.93 -12.33 -18.25
N PHE A 330 -1.60 -11.39 -17.58
CA PHE A 330 -2.08 -11.59 -16.21
C PHE A 330 -3.17 -12.65 -16.18
N GLU A 331 -4.13 -12.57 -17.11
CA GLU A 331 -5.23 -13.52 -17.20
C GLU A 331 -4.73 -14.93 -17.51
N TYR A 332 -3.78 -15.05 -18.45
CA TYR A 332 -3.15 -16.31 -18.79
C TYR A 332 -2.46 -16.97 -17.58
N GLU A 333 -1.63 -16.22 -16.86
CA GLU A 333 -0.97 -16.77 -15.67
C GLU A 333 -1.98 -17.05 -14.54
N HIS A 334 -3.02 -16.23 -14.37
CA HIS A 334 -4.08 -16.48 -13.40
C HIS A 334 -4.77 -17.82 -13.65
N GLN A 335 -5.27 -18.05 -14.87
CA GLN A 335 -5.91 -19.30 -15.27
C GLN A 335 -4.97 -20.49 -15.10
N ARG A 336 -3.70 -20.31 -15.50
CA ARG A 336 -2.67 -21.34 -15.38
C ARG A 336 -2.44 -21.75 -13.92
N GLN A 337 -2.30 -20.81 -12.99
CA GLN A 337 -2.09 -21.13 -11.57
C GLN A 337 -3.33 -21.76 -10.93
N VAL A 338 -4.55 -21.32 -11.30
CA VAL A 338 -5.80 -21.96 -10.85
C VAL A 338 -5.87 -23.42 -11.30
N MET A 339 -5.53 -23.71 -12.57
CA MET A 339 -5.50 -25.08 -13.09
C MET A 339 -4.44 -25.95 -12.38
N LEU A 340 -3.26 -25.41 -12.11
CA LEU A 340 -2.20 -26.13 -11.40
C LEU A 340 -2.62 -26.50 -9.98
N LYS A 341 -3.23 -25.56 -9.24
CA LYS A 341 -3.71 -25.82 -7.87
C LYS A 341 -4.76 -26.93 -7.84
N ARG A 342 -5.73 -26.92 -8.76
CA ARG A 342 -6.76 -27.97 -8.88
C ARG A 342 -6.15 -29.37 -9.07
N LYS A 343 -5.20 -29.51 -9.99
CA LYS A 343 -4.50 -30.78 -10.25
C LYS A 343 -3.75 -31.28 -9.01
N THR A 344 -3.07 -30.40 -8.29
CA THR A 344 -2.37 -30.76 -7.05
C THR A 344 -3.34 -31.22 -5.97
N THR A 345 -4.48 -30.52 -5.80
CA THR A 345 -5.50 -30.91 -4.83
C THR A 345 -6.11 -32.28 -5.16
N GLU A 346 -6.42 -32.54 -6.43
CA GLU A 346 -6.91 -33.85 -6.89
C GLU A 346 -5.89 -34.96 -6.64
N GLN A 347 -4.61 -34.75 -6.97
CA GLN A 347 -3.56 -35.74 -6.71
C GLN A 347 -3.36 -36.03 -5.21
N THR A 348 -3.53 -35.00 -4.37
CA THR A 348 -3.42 -35.13 -2.91
C THR A 348 -4.62 -35.90 -2.35
N SER A 349 -5.84 -35.69 -2.86
CA SER A 349 -7.01 -36.46 -2.43
C SER A 349 -6.92 -37.93 -2.85
N PHE A 350 -6.50 -38.23 -4.09
CA PHE A 350 -6.28 -39.60 -4.55
C PHE A 350 -5.19 -40.35 -3.76
N SER A 351 -4.11 -39.67 -3.37
CA SER A 351 -3.04 -40.29 -2.57
C SER A 351 -3.39 -40.46 -1.08
N THR A 352 -4.35 -39.69 -0.56
CA THR A 352 -4.84 -39.85 0.81
C THR A 352 -5.84 -41.01 0.90
N VAL A 353 -6.69 -41.19 -0.10
CA VAL A 353 -7.62 -42.34 -0.18
C VAL A 353 -6.87 -43.67 -0.30
N ASN A 354 -5.80 -43.72 -1.10
CA ASN A 354 -4.99 -44.94 -1.29
C ASN A 354 -4.04 -45.27 -0.12
N ARG A 355 -4.05 -44.50 0.97
CA ARG A 355 -3.27 -44.77 2.20
C ARG A 355 -4.12 -45.22 3.37
N THR A 356 -5.44 -45.22 3.22
CA THR A 356 -6.41 -45.66 4.24
C THR A 356 -7.02 -47.03 3.95
N ASP A 357 -6.60 -47.68 2.87
CA ASP A 357 -6.80 -49.10 2.57
C ASP A 357 -5.48 -49.86 2.76
#